data_AF-A0A359D7R8-F1
#
_entry.id   AF-A0A359D7R8-F1
#
_cell.length_a   1.000
_cell.length_b   1.000
_cell.length_c   1.000
_cell.angle_alpha   90.00
_cell.angle_beta   90.00
_cell.angle_gamma   90.00
#
_symmetry.space_group_name_H-M   'P 1'
#
loop_
_entity.id
_entity.type
_entity.pdbx_description
1 polymer ?
#
loop_
_entity_poly.entity_id
_entity_poly.type
_entity_poly.pdbx_seq_one_letter_code
_entity_poly.pdbx_strand_id
1 'polypeptide(L)'
;LLWPIKQKYGQQISWADLFILAGNVALESMGFRTFGFAGGREDTWEPDNDVNWGSETAWLGDDKRFHGNRELDSNLAATHMGLIYVNPEGPNASGDYLAAAHDIRATFYRMAMDDEEIVALIAGGHTFGKTHGAAPES
;
A
#
# COMPACT_ATOMS: atom_id res chain seq x y z
N LEU A 1 -7.87 -13.56 10.65
CA LEU A 1 -8.21 -14.73 9.80
C LEU A 1 -7.08 -15.76 9.71
N LEU A 2 -5.83 -15.36 9.50
CA LEU A 2 -4.71 -16.29 9.27
C LEU A 2 -4.11 -16.95 10.52
N TRP A 3 -4.51 -16.54 11.73
CA TRP A 3 -3.96 -17.09 12.98
C TRP A 3 -4.02 -18.62 13.10
N PRO A 4 -5.14 -19.32 12.78
CA PRO A 4 -5.18 -20.78 12.87
C PRO A 4 -4.14 -21.46 11.96
N ILE A 5 -3.84 -20.86 10.79
CA ILE A 5 -2.80 -21.34 9.88
C ILE A 5 -1.41 -21.10 10.49
N LYS A 6 -1.14 -19.90 11.02
CA LYS A 6 0.12 -19.60 11.72
C LYS A 6 0.34 -20.55 12.91
N GLN A 7 -0.70 -20.81 13.70
CA GLN A 7 -0.62 -21.72 14.86
C GLN A 7 -0.28 -23.15 14.42
N LYS A 8 -0.88 -23.64 13.33
CA LYS A 8 -0.63 -24.98 12.80
C LYS A 8 0.81 -25.19 12.34
N TYR A 9 1.38 -24.21 11.63
CA TYR A 9 2.72 -24.33 11.04
C TYR A 9 3.84 -23.76 11.92
N GLY A 10 3.50 -23.03 12.98
CA GLY A 10 4.45 -22.57 13.99
C GLY A 10 5.58 -21.74 13.36
N GLN A 11 6.82 -22.10 13.67
CA GLN A 11 8.02 -21.43 13.16
C GLN A 11 8.44 -21.86 11.75
N GLN A 12 7.74 -22.82 11.12
CA GLN A 12 8.05 -23.22 9.74
C GLN A 12 7.64 -22.16 8.71
N ILE A 13 6.85 -21.17 9.12
CA ILE A 13 6.49 -20.01 8.30
C ILE A 13 6.38 -18.77 9.19
N SER A 14 7.05 -17.69 8.79
CA SER A 14 6.93 -16.39 9.44
C SER A 14 5.58 -15.74 9.11
N TRP A 15 5.15 -14.76 9.90
CA TRP A 15 4.04 -13.89 9.51
C TRP A 15 4.37 -13.11 8.24
N ALA A 16 5.60 -12.64 8.11
CA ALA A 16 6.06 -11.92 6.93
C ALA A 16 5.85 -12.72 5.64
N ASP A 17 6.24 -14.00 5.61
CA ASP A 17 6.00 -14.85 4.44
C ASP A 17 4.52 -15.27 4.31
N LEU A 18 3.84 -15.53 5.42
CA LEU A 18 2.44 -15.96 5.40
C LEU A 18 1.51 -14.89 4.80
N PHE A 19 1.76 -13.60 5.08
CA PHE A 19 0.94 -12.52 4.50
C PHE A 19 1.08 -12.45 2.98
N ILE A 20 2.29 -12.57 2.45
CA ILE A 20 2.53 -12.55 1.01
C ILE A 20 2.01 -13.82 0.34
N LEU A 21 2.24 -14.98 0.96
CA LEU A 21 1.75 -16.27 0.44
C LEU A 21 0.22 -16.30 0.37
N ALA A 22 -0.48 -15.75 1.37
CA ALA A 22 -1.93 -15.66 1.36
C ALA A 22 -2.46 -14.85 0.16
N GLY A 23 -1.76 -13.77 -0.21
CA GLY A 23 -2.08 -12.98 -1.42
C GLY A 23 -1.87 -13.78 -2.71
N ASN A 24 -0.74 -14.48 -2.85
CA ASN A 24 -0.47 -15.32 -4.02
C ASN A 24 -1.53 -16.43 -4.18
N VAL A 25 -1.85 -17.12 -3.08
CA VAL A 25 -2.86 -18.18 -3.09
C VAL A 25 -4.25 -17.63 -3.40
N ALA A 26 -4.58 -16.42 -2.94
CA ALA A 26 -5.84 -15.77 -3.32
C ALA A 26 -5.92 -15.57 -4.84
N LEU A 27 -4.88 -15.03 -5.47
CA LEU A 27 -4.81 -14.87 -6.93
C LEU A 27 -4.96 -16.19 -7.67
N GLU A 28 -4.20 -17.22 -7.24
CA GLU A 28 -4.25 -18.56 -7.85
C GLU A 28 -5.63 -19.20 -7.71
N SER A 29 -6.25 -19.08 -6.54
CA SER A 29 -7.60 -19.62 -6.30
C SER A 29 -8.68 -18.94 -7.15
N MET A 30 -8.44 -17.71 -7.60
CA MET A 30 -9.32 -16.93 -8.47
C MET A 30 -8.95 -17.05 -9.97
N GLY A 31 -8.05 -17.97 -10.33
CA GLY A 31 -7.71 -18.30 -11.71
C GLY A 31 -6.56 -17.48 -12.31
N PHE A 32 -5.84 -16.69 -11.52
CA PHE A 32 -4.66 -15.97 -11.97
C PHE A 32 -3.38 -16.75 -11.66
N ARG A 33 -2.55 -17.01 -12.67
CA ARG A 33 -1.26 -17.68 -12.48
C ARG A 33 -0.21 -16.65 -12.02
N THR A 34 0.31 -16.83 -10.80
CA THR A 34 1.40 -16.01 -10.28
C THR A 34 2.72 -16.28 -11.01
N PHE A 35 3.62 -15.30 -11.02
CA PHE A 35 4.95 -15.45 -11.63
C PHE A 35 5.85 -16.40 -10.81
N GLY A 36 5.76 -16.32 -9.48
CA GLY A 36 6.50 -17.16 -8.54
C GLY A 36 6.31 -16.69 -7.09
N PHE A 37 6.90 -17.44 -6.16
CA PHE A 37 6.94 -17.10 -4.73
C PHE A 37 8.27 -17.52 -4.12
N ALA A 38 8.82 -16.69 -3.25
CA ALA A 38 9.98 -17.01 -2.42
C ALA A 38 9.68 -16.64 -0.97
N GLY A 39 9.91 -17.62 -0.07
CA GLY A 39 9.97 -17.39 1.36
C GLY A 39 11.39 -17.02 1.82
N GLY A 40 11.56 -16.90 3.13
CA GLY A 40 12.82 -16.51 3.78
C GLY A 40 12.76 -15.16 4.49
N ARG A 41 11.58 -14.52 4.59
CA ARG A 41 11.42 -13.31 5.41
C ARG A 41 11.32 -13.72 6.87
N GLU A 42 12.17 -13.16 7.71
CA GLU A 42 12.10 -13.37 9.16
C GLU A 42 11.06 -12.45 9.80
N ASP A 43 10.41 -12.93 10.86
CA ASP A 43 9.56 -12.06 11.68
C ASP A 43 10.44 -11.16 12.56
N THR A 44 10.05 -9.90 12.70
CA THR A 44 10.55 -9.01 13.75
C THR A 44 9.66 -9.09 14.99
N TRP A 45 10.21 -8.71 16.13
CA TRP A 45 9.53 -8.78 17.43
C TRP A 45 9.16 -7.42 18.01
N GLU A 46 9.54 -6.36 17.30
CA GLU A 46 9.28 -4.96 17.63
C GLU A 46 9.13 -4.15 16.33
N PRO A 47 8.44 -2.99 16.39
CA PRO A 47 8.39 -2.08 15.26
C PRO A 47 9.77 -1.49 14.95
N ASP A 48 9.99 -1.18 13.67
CA ASP A 48 11.13 -0.38 13.24
C ASP A 48 10.92 1.09 13.64
N ASN A 49 11.81 1.61 14.47
CA ASN A 49 11.76 2.99 14.97
C ASN A 49 12.60 3.97 14.11
N ASP A 50 13.30 3.47 13.09
CA ASP A 50 14.16 4.29 12.23
C ASP A 50 13.39 4.88 11.04
N VAL A 51 12.18 4.38 10.75
CA VAL A 51 11.36 4.88 9.65
C VAL A 51 10.72 6.22 10.02
N ASN A 52 11.08 7.26 9.28
CA ASN A 52 10.41 8.56 9.33
C ASN A 52 9.20 8.60 8.38
N TRP A 53 8.00 8.49 8.95
CA TRP A 53 6.73 8.51 8.20
C TRP A 53 6.21 9.91 7.84
N GLY A 54 6.92 10.97 8.22
CA GLY A 54 6.50 12.35 8.08
C GLY A 54 6.38 13.07 9.43
N SER A 55 6.19 14.39 9.38
CA SER A 55 6.15 15.26 10.56
C SER A 55 4.75 15.66 10.99
N GLU A 56 3.72 15.13 10.32
CA GLU A 56 2.33 15.33 10.66
C GLU A 56 2.02 14.75 12.03
N THR A 57 1.22 15.50 12.81
CA THR A 57 0.79 15.10 14.15
C THR A 57 -0.66 14.59 14.14
N ALA A 58 -1.31 14.59 12.98
CA ALA A 58 -2.67 14.10 12.78
C ALA A 58 -2.69 13.09 11.63
N TRP A 59 -3.52 12.06 11.79
CA TRP A 59 -3.79 11.11 10.70
C TRP A 59 -4.40 11.83 9.50
N LEU A 60 -4.06 11.36 8.30
CA LEU A 60 -4.49 11.92 7.03
C LEU A 60 -4.06 13.38 6.81
N GLY A 61 -3.10 13.90 7.59
CA GLY A 61 -2.50 15.20 7.31
C GLY A 61 -1.57 15.17 6.10
N ASP A 62 -1.57 16.26 5.32
CA ASP A 62 -0.64 16.53 4.23
C ASP A 62 0.04 17.91 4.32
N ASP A 63 -0.16 18.62 5.43
CA ASP A 63 0.22 20.01 5.65
C ASP A 63 1.74 20.25 5.76
N LYS A 64 2.52 19.19 6.00
CA LYS A 64 3.98 19.29 6.27
C LYS A 64 4.87 18.51 5.32
N ARG A 65 4.31 17.75 4.38
CA ARG A 65 5.06 16.92 3.43
C ARG A 65 5.16 17.50 2.03
N PHE A 66 4.45 18.58 1.74
CA PHE A 66 4.47 19.24 0.45
C PHE A 66 5.13 20.63 0.52
N HIS A 67 5.88 20.98 -0.53
CA HIS A 67 6.54 22.27 -0.67
C HIS A 67 6.23 22.91 -2.03
N GLY A 68 6.29 24.24 -2.09
CA GLY A 68 6.09 25.01 -3.32
C GLY A 68 4.80 24.62 -4.05
N ASN A 69 4.94 24.20 -5.31
CA ASN A 69 3.82 23.79 -6.16
C ASN A 69 3.49 22.30 -5.97
N ARG A 70 3.27 21.86 -4.72
CA ARG A 70 2.90 20.48 -4.37
C ARG A 70 3.99 19.44 -4.69
N GLU A 71 5.24 19.79 -4.42
CA GLU A 71 6.36 18.84 -4.47
C GLU A 71 6.43 18.05 -3.15
N LEU A 72 6.33 16.72 -3.22
CA LEU A 72 6.40 15.84 -2.06
C LEU A 72 7.84 15.75 -1.52
N ASP A 73 8.02 15.85 -0.21
CA ASP A 73 9.33 15.73 0.46
C ASP A 73 10.07 14.47 0.01
N SER A 74 11.34 14.61 -0.37
CA SER A 74 12.12 13.62 -1.14
C SER A 74 12.24 12.25 -0.46
N ASN A 75 12.14 12.22 0.85
CA ASN A 75 12.23 11.04 1.73
C ASN A 75 10.88 10.33 1.92
N LEU A 76 9.77 10.87 1.39
CA LEU A 76 8.44 10.29 1.52
C LEU A 76 7.92 9.74 0.19
N ALA A 77 7.13 8.68 0.24
CA ALA A 77 6.52 8.06 -0.93
C ALA A 77 4.98 7.98 -0.83
N ALA A 78 4.37 8.71 0.12
CA ALA A 78 2.92 8.79 0.29
C ALA A 78 2.47 10.24 0.47
N THR A 79 1.30 10.57 -0.07
CA THR A 79 0.76 11.93 -0.08
C THR A 79 0.06 12.35 1.21
N HIS A 80 -0.23 11.44 2.13
CA HIS A 80 -0.86 11.76 3.43
C HIS A 80 -0.32 10.84 4.52
N MET A 81 -0.31 11.33 5.76
CA MET A 81 0.09 10.53 6.92
C MET A 81 -0.86 9.34 7.08
N GLY A 82 -0.30 8.13 7.11
CA GLY A 82 -1.06 6.89 7.29
C GLY A 82 -1.64 6.28 6.00
N LEU A 83 -1.46 6.90 4.82
CA LEU A 83 -1.80 6.28 3.54
C LEU A 83 -0.61 5.53 2.94
N ILE A 84 -0.89 4.53 2.09
CA ILE A 84 0.15 3.74 1.42
C ILE A 84 0.78 4.53 0.26
N TYR A 85 -0.04 5.18 -0.58
CA TYR A 85 0.41 5.97 -1.73
C TYR A 85 -0.35 7.32 -1.80
N VAL A 86 -1.60 7.27 -2.24
CA VAL A 86 -2.42 8.44 -2.55
C VAL A 86 -3.75 8.42 -1.81
N ASN A 87 -4.40 9.58 -1.70
CA ASN A 87 -5.79 9.65 -1.28
C ASN A 87 -6.70 9.09 -2.40
N PRO A 88 -7.56 8.10 -2.12
CA PRO A 88 -8.45 7.50 -3.12
C PRO A 88 -9.49 8.47 -3.70
N GLU A 89 -9.76 9.59 -3.03
CA GLU A 89 -10.65 10.66 -3.50
C GLU A 89 -9.90 11.75 -4.29
N GLY A 90 -8.60 11.57 -4.51
CA GLY A 90 -7.72 12.53 -5.15
C GLY A 90 -7.16 13.58 -4.18
N PRO A 91 -6.26 14.46 -4.67
CA PRO A 91 -5.66 15.53 -3.87
C PRO A 91 -6.72 16.36 -3.16
N ASN A 92 -6.62 16.51 -1.83
CA ASN A 92 -7.58 17.24 -1.00
C ASN A 92 -9.05 16.77 -1.15
N ALA A 93 -9.28 15.49 -1.44
CA ALA A 93 -10.60 14.92 -1.74
C ALA A 93 -11.35 15.65 -2.88
N SER A 94 -10.61 16.14 -3.88
CA SER A 94 -11.17 16.95 -4.97
C SER A 94 -11.97 16.18 -6.03
N GLY A 95 -11.77 14.87 -6.15
CA GLY A 95 -12.29 14.07 -7.26
C GLY A 95 -11.60 14.34 -8.61
N ASP A 96 -10.52 15.14 -8.64
CA ASP A 96 -9.78 15.44 -9.87
C ASP A 96 -8.84 14.28 -10.24
N TYR A 97 -9.23 13.52 -11.26
CA TYR A 97 -8.49 12.36 -11.73
C TYR A 97 -7.16 12.72 -12.42
N LEU A 98 -7.02 13.91 -13.01
CA LEU A 98 -5.76 14.35 -13.62
C LEU A 98 -4.76 14.73 -12.54
N ALA A 99 -5.21 15.46 -11.51
CA ALA A 99 -4.38 15.76 -10.36
C ALA A 99 -4.00 14.49 -9.60
N ALA A 100 -4.94 13.54 -9.42
CA ALA A 100 -4.65 12.25 -8.81
C ALA A 100 -3.62 11.43 -9.61
N ALA A 101 -3.68 11.43 -10.94
CA ALA A 101 -2.72 10.72 -11.78
C ALA A 101 -1.27 11.21 -11.58
N HIS A 102 -1.08 12.51 -11.32
CA HIS A 102 0.24 13.06 -10.99
C HIS A 102 0.77 12.50 -9.67
N ASP A 103 -0.05 12.54 -8.61
CA ASP A 103 0.32 12.01 -7.29
C ASP A 103 0.54 10.48 -7.32
N ILE A 104 -0.26 9.74 -8.10
CA ILE A 104 -0.09 8.29 -8.32
C ILE A 104 1.27 8.02 -8.94
N ARG A 105 1.59 8.70 -10.05
CA ARG A 105 2.89 8.52 -10.71
C ARG A 105 4.04 8.86 -9.77
N ALA A 106 3.99 10.01 -9.11
CA ALA A 106 5.06 10.46 -8.22
C ALA A 106 5.33 9.46 -7.07
N THR A 107 4.27 8.96 -6.42
CA THR A 107 4.40 8.05 -5.28
C THR A 107 4.85 6.65 -5.69
N PHE A 108 4.30 6.09 -6.77
CA PHE A 108 4.70 4.77 -7.25
C PHE A 108 6.14 4.74 -7.80
N TYR A 109 6.62 5.81 -8.46
CA TYR A 109 8.03 5.88 -8.87
C TYR A 109 8.98 5.87 -7.67
N ARG A 110 8.58 6.49 -6.55
CA ARG A 110 9.34 6.43 -5.29
C ARG A 110 9.26 5.06 -4.60
N MET A 111 8.34 4.20 -5.04
CA MET A 111 8.25 2.80 -4.66
C MET A 111 8.68 1.86 -5.79
N ALA A 112 9.53 2.35 -6.69
CA ALA A 112 10.19 1.58 -7.74
C ALA A 112 9.26 0.89 -8.74
N MET A 113 8.17 1.57 -9.13
CA MET A 113 7.28 1.12 -10.21
C MET A 113 7.23 2.16 -11.33
N ASP A 114 7.34 1.71 -12.59
CA ASP A 114 7.16 2.56 -13.77
C ASP A 114 5.69 2.69 -14.21
N ASP A 115 5.44 3.46 -15.28
CA ASP A 115 4.09 3.71 -15.78
C ASP A 115 3.33 2.42 -16.16
N GLU A 116 4.00 1.40 -16.71
CA GLU A 116 3.35 0.14 -17.10
C GLU A 116 3.02 -0.70 -15.86
N GLU A 117 3.96 -0.77 -14.91
CA GLU A 117 3.80 -1.50 -13.66
C GLU A 117 2.71 -0.88 -12.78
N ILE A 118 2.62 0.45 -12.72
CA ILE A 118 1.56 1.18 -12.03
C ILE A 118 0.19 0.76 -12.55
N VAL A 119 0.00 0.81 -13.87
CA VAL A 119 -1.27 0.46 -14.51
C VAL A 119 -1.59 -1.01 -14.24
N ALA A 120 -0.61 -1.90 -14.39
CA ALA A 120 -0.78 -3.33 -14.16
C ALA A 120 -1.17 -3.65 -12.71
N LEU A 121 -0.53 -3.03 -11.71
CA LEU A 121 -0.80 -3.24 -10.29
C LEU A 121 -2.19 -2.74 -9.90
N ILE A 122 -2.54 -1.50 -10.28
CA ILE A 122 -3.83 -0.91 -9.90
C ILE A 122 -4.97 -1.67 -10.59
N ALA A 123 -4.88 -1.90 -11.91
CA ALA A 123 -5.93 -2.60 -12.64
C ALA A 123 -6.04 -4.08 -12.21
N GLY A 124 -4.90 -4.76 -12.05
CA GLY A 124 -4.87 -6.16 -11.59
C GLY A 124 -5.43 -6.32 -10.18
N GLY A 125 -5.05 -5.43 -9.25
CA GLY A 125 -5.59 -5.41 -7.89
C GLY A 125 -7.10 -5.15 -7.85
N HIS A 126 -7.56 -4.10 -8.55
CA HIS A 126 -8.98 -3.72 -8.58
C HIS A 126 -9.86 -4.60 -9.49
N THR A 127 -9.30 -5.62 -10.13
CA THR A 127 -10.09 -6.69 -10.77
C THR A 127 -10.85 -7.53 -9.73
N PHE A 128 -10.43 -7.47 -8.45
CA PHE A 128 -11.00 -8.26 -7.37
C PHE A 128 -11.59 -7.40 -6.26
N GLY A 129 -12.60 -7.96 -5.57
CA GLY A 129 -13.13 -7.39 -4.33
C GLY A 129 -13.98 -6.15 -4.51
N LYS A 130 -13.98 -5.28 -3.49
CA LYS A 130 -14.75 -4.03 -3.40
C LYS A 130 -14.24 -3.15 -2.26
N THR A 131 -14.64 -1.88 -2.29
CA THR A 131 -14.51 -0.96 -1.14
C THR A 131 -15.70 -1.10 -0.18
N HIS A 132 -15.59 -0.53 1.03
CA HIS A 132 -16.61 -0.61 2.08
C HIS A 132 -16.87 0.78 2.66
N GLY A 133 -18.12 1.27 2.54
CA GLY A 133 -18.54 2.60 3.01
C GLY A 133 -20.06 2.63 3.23
N ALA A 134 -20.54 1.79 4.15
CA ALA A 134 -21.98 1.60 4.38
C ALA A 134 -22.66 2.75 5.15
N ALA A 135 -21.86 3.63 5.77
CA ALA A 135 -22.29 4.79 6.53
C ALA A 135 -21.40 5.99 6.18
N PRO A 136 -21.80 7.22 6.55
CA PRO A 136 -20.95 8.40 6.35
C PRO A 136 -19.57 8.22 6.99
N GLU A 137 -18.58 8.89 6.39
CA GLU A 137 -17.25 9.00 6.96
C GLU A 137 -17.34 9.65 8.36
N SER A 138 -16.60 9.08 9.32
CA SER A 138 -16.64 9.45 10.74
C SER A 138 -15.61 10.48 11.12
#